data_AF-A0A2H5Z0F5-F1
#
_entry.id   AF-A0A2H5Z0F5-F1
#
_cell.length_a   1.000
_cell.length_b   1.000
_cell.length_c   1.000
_cell.angle_alpha   90.00
_cell.angle_beta   90.00
_cell.angle_gamma   90.00
#
_symmetry.space_group_name_H-M   'P 1'
#
loop_
_entity.id
_entity.type
_entity.pdbx_description
1 polymer ?
#
loop_
_entity_poly.entity_id
_entity_poly.type
_entity_poly.pdbx_seq_one_letter_code
_entity_poly.pdbx_strand_id
1 'polypeptide(L)'
;MANTFLKACGYELGRSLVEADKVDEARRLLALAEQRGVRVELPVDIVIAPSLEQPAARRVVQVGDIPADCAVFDIGPETVRRFGEVIASAKLLVWNGPMGVYEVPEFRDGTRGVAEAVARCAGFTLVGGGDSVAALHELGMADRVSHLSTGGGATLEYLEGRELPGVAVLMEEMP
;
A
#
# COMPACT_ATOMS: atom_id res chain seq x y z
N MET A 1 -7.50 -2.13 -0.84
CA MET A 1 -7.67 -1.03 0.14
C MET A 1 -7.93 0.33 -0.53
N ALA A 2 -7.01 0.90 -1.32
CA ALA A 2 -7.14 2.25 -1.88
C ALA A 2 -8.46 2.48 -2.65
N ASN A 3 -8.93 1.47 -3.39
CA ASN A 3 -10.22 1.50 -4.10
C ASN A 3 -11.42 1.88 -3.20
N THR A 4 -11.46 1.37 -1.97
CA THR A 4 -12.51 1.69 -1.00
C THR A 4 -12.45 3.16 -0.57
N PHE A 5 -11.24 3.71 -0.39
CA PHE A 5 -11.04 5.14 -0.11
C PHE A 5 -11.42 6.02 -1.30
N LEU A 6 -11.06 5.62 -2.52
CA LEU A 6 -11.48 6.32 -3.74
C LEU A 6 -13.01 6.31 -3.90
N LYS A 7 -13.67 5.18 -3.61
CA LYS A 7 -15.14 5.13 -3.59
C LYS A 7 -15.72 6.03 -2.51
N ALA A 8 -15.09 6.14 -1.34
CA ALA A 8 -15.49 7.05 -0.27
C ALA A 8 -15.38 8.53 -0.66
N CYS A 9 -14.43 8.87 -1.53
CA CYS A 9 -14.28 10.19 -2.16
C CYS A 9 -15.28 10.44 -3.31
N GLY A 10 -16.12 9.47 -3.67
CA GLY A 10 -17.16 9.62 -4.71
C GLY A 10 -16.74 9.21 -6.11
N TYR A 11 -15.58 8.59 -6.29
CA TYR A 11 -15.18 8.08 -7.60
C TYR A 11 -15.94 6.81 -8.00
N GLU A 12 -16.17 6.64 -9.30
CA GLU A 12 -16.66 5.39 -9.87
C GLU A 12 -15.50 4.45 -10.18
N LEU A 13 -15.63 3.20 -9.73
CA LEU A 13 -14.54 2.22 -9.63
C LEU A 13 -14.73 1.03 -10.57
N GLY A 14 -15.73 1.07 -11.46
CA GLY A 14 -16.04 -0.04 -12.36
C GLY A 14 -16.22 -1.36 -11.61
N ARG A 15 -15.49 -2.40 -12.04
CA ARG A 15 -15.46 -3.74 -11.41
C ARG A 15 -14.34 -3.91 -10.38
N SER A 16 -13.68 -2.83 -9.96
CA SER A 16 -12.59 -2.89 -8.99
C SER A 16 -13.06 -3.44 -7.65
N LEU A 17 -12.18 -4.17 -6.96
CA LEU A 17 -12.47 -4.68 -5.62
C LEU A 17 -12.67 -3.51 -4.66
N VAL A 18 -13.88 -3.42 -4.10
CA VAL A 18 -14.30 -2.41 -3.11
C VAL A 18 -15.03 -3.13 -1.98
N GLU A 19 -14.64 -2.83 -0.74
CA GLU A 19 -15.33 -3.31 0.46
C GLU A 19 -16.48 -2.35 0.78
N ALA A 20 -17.67 -2.64 0.25
CA ALA A 20 -18.83 -1.74 0.33
C ALA A 20 -19.23 -1.38 1.77
N ASP A 21 -19.09 -2.32 2.71
CA ASP A 21 -19.37 -2.13 4.14
C ASP A 21 -18.32 -1.25 4.86
N LYS A 22 -17.17 -0.99 4.23
CA LYS A 22 -16.08 -0.16 4.77
C LYS A 22 -16.01 1.24 4.17
N VAL A 23 -16.87 1.59 3.21
CA VAL A 23 -16.84 2.91 2.55
C VAL A 23 -17.10 4.05 3.54
N ASP A 24 -18.06 3.88 4.45
CA ASP A 24 -18.36 4.90 5.46
C ASP A 24 -17.22 5.05 6.48
N GLU A 25 -16.57 3.94 6.83
CA GLU A 25 -15.39 3.94 7.69
C GLU A 25 -14.19 4.62 7.01
N ALA A 26 -13.94 4.33 5.73
CA ALA A 26 -12.91 5.02 4.96
C ALA A 26 -13.15 6.53 4.91
N ARG A 27 -14.40 6.98 4.73
CA ARG A 27 -14.76 8.40 4.78
C ARG A 27 -14.49 9.01 6.15
N ARG A 28 -14.84 8.30 7.23
CA ARG A 28 -14.56 8.72 8.61
C ARG A 28 -13.06 8.87 8.86
N LEU A 29 -12.25 7.93 8.37
CA LEU A 29 -10.79 7.97 8.52
C LEU A 29 -10.15 9.12 7.74
N LEU A 30 -10.62 9.42 6.52
CA LEU A 30 -10.16 10.58 5.75
C LEU A 30 -10.45 11.90 6.49
N ALA A 31 -11.67 12.06 7.02
CA ALA A 31 -12.04 13.23 7.80
C ALA A 31 -11.22 13.35 9.10
N LEU A 32 -10.97 12.23 9.78
CA LEU A 32 -10.13 12.21 10.99
C LEU A 32 -8.67 12.59 10.68
N ALA A 33 -8.13 12.11 9.55
CA ALA A 33 -6.79 12.46 9.11
C ALA A 33 -6.68 13.96 8.83
N GLU A 34 -7.64 14.54 8.11
CA GLU A 34 -7.71 15.98 7.85
C GLU A 34 -7.76 16.79 9.16
N GLN A 35 -8.64 16.41 10.09
CA GLN A 35 -8.75 17.06 11.41
C GLN A 35 -7.45 17.02 12.21
N ARG A 36 -6.64 15.98 12.03
CA ARG A 36 -5.35 15.80 12.70
C ARG A 36 -4.17 16.38 11.91
N GLY A 37 -4.41 16.99 10.75
CA GLY A 37 -3.35 17.47 9.86
C GLY A 37 -2.48 16.35 9.28
N VAL A 38 -3.00 15.12 9.24
CA VAL A 38 -2.34 13.96 8.62
C VAL A 38 -2.64 13.97 7.13
N ARG A 39 -1.57 14.06 6.33
CA ARG A 39 -1.65 13.99 4.87
C ARG A 39 -1.92 12.55 4.44
N VAL A 40 -3.07 12.30 3.82
CA VAL A 40 -3.40 11.01 3.18
C VAL A 40 -3.22 11.16 1.68
N GLU A 41 -2.26 10.42 1.12
CA GLU A 41 -2.03 10.36 -0.32
C GLU A 41 -2.82 9.19 -0.91
N LEU A 42 -3.73 9.49 -1.84
CA LEU A 42 -4.45 8.50 -2.64
C LEU A 42 -3.93 8.50 -4.08
N PRO A 43 -4.09 7.40 -4.83
CA PRO A 43 -3.75 7.37 -6.24
C PRO A 43 -4.45 8.46 -7.04
N VAL A 44 -3.76 9.01 -8.04
CA VAL A 44 -4.34 9.95 -9.02
C VAL A 44 -4.43 9.38 -10.42
N ASP A 45 -3.60 8.39 -10.70
CA ASP A 45 -3.67 7.55 -11.87
C ASP A 45 -3.51 6.08 -11.47
N ILE A 46 -4.03 5.20 -12.32
CA ILE A 46 -4.24 3.79 -12.01
C ILE A 46 -4.10 2.96 -13.27
N VAL A 47 -3.62 1.74 -13.11
CA VAL A 47 -3.58 0.73 -14.17
C VAL A 47 -4.84 -0.10 -14.08
N ILE A 48 -5.61 -0.08 -15.16
CA ILE A 48 -6.86 -0.82 -15.27
C ILE A 48 -6.77 -1.89 -16.36
N ALA A 49 -7.56 -2.95 -16.24
CA ALA A 49 -7.82 -3.91 -17.31
C ALA A 49 -9.24 -4.49 -17.18
N PRO A 50 -9.78 -5.17 -18.21
CA PRO A 50 -11.07 -5.85 -18.10
C PRO A 50 -11.08 -6.94 -17.03
N SER A 51 -10.01 -7.73 -16.92
CA SER A 51 -9.84 -8.75 -15.88
C SER A 51 -8.36 -9.14 -15.73
N LEU A 52 -8.04 -9.94 -14.69
CA LEU A 52 -6.69 -10.46 -14.48
C LEU A 52 -6.24 -11.45 -15.57
N GLU A 53 -7.19 -12.09 -16.26
CA GLU A 53 -6.94 -13.01 -17.37
C GLU A 53 -6.64 -12.28 -18.70
N GLN A 54 -6.85 -10.96 -18.76
CA GLN A 54 -6.58 -10.13 -19.93
C GLN A 54 -5.58 -9.00 -19.61
N PRO A 55 -4.39 -9.31 -19.06
CA PRO A 55 -3.45 -8.29 -18.59
C PRO A 55 -2.87 -7.46 -19.74
N ALA A 56 -2.80 -8.03 -20.96
CA ALA A 56 -2.33 -7.34 -22.15
C ALA A 56 -3.24 -6.16 -22.59
N ALA A 57 -4.50 -6.15 -22.17
CA ALA A 57 -5.44 -5.06 -22.46
C ALA A 57 -5.31 -3.90 -21.45
N ARG A 58 -4.29 -3.91 -20.59
CA ARG A 58 -4.12 -2.87 -19.57
C ARG A 58 -3.90 -1.49 -20.18
N ARG A 59 -4.33 -0.47 -19.44
CA ARG A 59 -4.00 0.92 -19.74
C ARG A 59 -3.97 1.75 -18.46
N VAL A 60 -3.27 2.88 -18.52
CA VAL A 60 -3.26 3.88 -17.46
C VAL A 60 -4.39 4.87 -17.70
N VAL A 61 -5.17 5.18 -16.66
CA VAL A 61 -6.19 6.22 -16.67
C VAL A 61 -6.07 7.08 -15.41
N GLN A 62 -6.62 8.30 -15.45
CA GLN A 62 -6.79 9.09 -14.23
C GLN A 62 -7.89 8.47 -13.36
N VAL A 63 -7.79 8.68 -12.05
CA VAL A 63 -8.87 8.32 -11.13
C VAL A 63 -10.13 9.10 -11.51
N GLY A 64 -11.23 8.38 -11.73
CA GLY A 64 -12.50 8.91 -12.24
C GLY A 64 -12.81 8.53 -13.69
N ASP A 65 -11.80 8.16 -14.48
CA ASP A 65 -11.95 7.76 -15.89
C ASP A 65 -11.97 6.23 -16.06
N ILE A 66 -12.51 5.52 -15.08
CA ILE A 66 -12.56 4.05 -15.07
C ILE A 66 -13.81 3.57 -15.82
N PRO A 67 -13.67 2.85 -16.95
CA PRO A 67 -14.81 2.24 -17.63
C PRO A 67 -15.54 1.24 -16.73
N ALA A 68 -16.86 1.14 -16.91
CA ALA A 68 -17.71 0.25 -16.11
C ALA A 68 -17.32 -1.24 -16.22
N ASP A 69 -16.70 -1.65 -17.34
CA ASP A 69 -16.25 -3.01 -17.60
C ASP A 69 -14.78 -3.25 -17.19
N CYS A 70 -14.10 -2.29 -16.59
CA CYS A 70 -12.71 -2.43 -16.15
C CYS A 70 -12.58 -2.45 -14.62
N ALA A 71 -11.46 -2.99 -14.13
CA ALA A 71 -11.07 -2.99 -12.73
C ALA A 71 -9.63 -2.47 -12.59
N VAL A 72 -9.34 -1.88 -11.43
CA VAL A 72 -8.01 -1.40 -11.02
C VAL A 72 -7.17 -2.54 -10.48
N PHE A 73 -5.95 -2.69 -11.01
CA PHE A 73 -5.02 -3.74 -10.60
C PHE A 73 -3.65 -3.22 -10.16
N ASP A 74 -3.30 -1.96 -10.44
CA ASP A 74 -2.07 -1.33 -9.95
C ASP A 74 -2.22 0.20 -9.92
N ILE A 75 -1.28 0.90 -9.27
CA ILE A 75 -1.18 2.36 -9.34
C ILE A 75 -0.45 2.81 -10.61
N GLY A 76 -0.80 3.99 -11.13
CA GLY A 76 -0.16 4.54 -12.31
C GLY A 76 1.19 5.24 -12.02
N PRO A 77 1.95 5.57 -13.07
CA PRO A 77 3.27 6.18 -12.96
C PRO A 77 3.29 7.54 -12.24
N GLU A 78 2.25 8.36 -12.38
CA GLU A 78 2.19 9.66 -11.70
C GLU A 78 2.00 9.47 -10.19
N THR A 79 1.19 8.49 -9.79
CA THR A 79 1.03 8.09 -8.39
C THR A 79 2.34 7.57 -7.80
N VAL A 80 3.04 6.69 -8.53
CA VAL A 80 4.37 6.20 -8.12
C VAL A 80 5.34 7.36 -7.89
N ARG A 81 5.39 8.32 -8.81
CA ARG A 81 6.24 9.52 -8.70
C ARG A 81 5.92 10.30 -7.42
N ARG A 82 4.65 10.61 -7.19
CA ARG A 82 4.20 11.35 -6.00
C ARG A 82 4.50 10.61 -4.70
N PHE A 83 4.25 9.30 -4.64
CA PHE A 83 4.55 8.50 -3.47
C PHE A 83 6.05 8.47 -3.21
N GLY A 84 6.86 8.34 -4.27
CA GLY A 84 8.32 8.41 -4.19
C GLY A 84 8.84 9.72 -3.58
N GLU A 85 8.24 10.87 -3.93
CA GLU A 85 8.59 12.17 -3.36
C GLU A 85 8.30 12.25 -1.85
N VAL A 86 7.14 11.73 -1.43
CA VAL A 86 6.79 11.67 -0.01
C VAL A 86 7.76 10.74 0.75
N ILE A 87 8.02 9.55 0.20
CA ILE A 87 8.94 8.56 0.77
C ILE A 87 10.35 9.14 0.91
N ALA A 88 10.85 9.86 -0.10
CA ALA A 88 12.20 10.44 -0.06
C ALA A 88 12.41 11.44 1.09
N SER A 89 11.33 12.07 1.57
CA SER A 89 11.38 13.00 2.71
C SER A 89 11.24 12.34 4.08
N ALA A 90 10.92 11.04 4.13
CA ALA A 90 10.64 10.33 5.37
C ALA A 90 11.90 10.05 6.19
N LYS A 91 11.83 10.32 7.49
CA LYS A 91 12.87 9.90 8.46
C LYS A 91 12.63 8.51 9.04
N LEU A 92 11.36 8.11 9.06
CA LEU A 92 10.88 6.79 9.45
C LEU A 92 9.77 6.42 8.47
N LEU A 93 9.87 5.22 7.89
CA LEU A 93 8.88 4.68 6.98
C LEU A 93 8.50 3.29 7.43
N VAL A 94 7.19 3.02 7.48
CA VAL A 94 6.63 1.69 7.65
C VAL A 94 5.90 1.33 6.37
N TRP A 95 6.29 0.22 5.73
CA TRP A 95 5.61 -0.27 4.54
C TRP A 95 4.99 -1.65 4.79
N ASN A 96 3.68 -1.73 4.56
CA ASN A 96 2.90 -2.95 4.66
C ASN A 96 1.84 -3.01 3.55
N GLY A 97 1.97 -3.99 2.67
CA GLY A 97 1.09 -4.24 1.53
C GLY A 97 1.65 -3.71 0.19
N PRO A 98 1.57 -4.50 -0.89
CA PRO A 98 1.91 -4.06 -2.25
C PRO A 98 0.90 -3.02 -2.78
N MET A 99 1.25 -2.37 -3.89
CA MET A 99 0.40 -1.31 -4.49
C MET A 99 -0.63 -1.85 -5.48
N GLY A 100 -0.42 -3.08 -5.97
CA GLY A 100 -1.23 -3.76 -6.96
C GLY A 100 -1.04 -5.27 -6.92
N VAL A 101 -1.58 -5.96 -7.92
CA VAL A 101 -1.48 -7.43 -8.09
C VAL A 101 -0.10 -7.77 -8.67
N TYR A 102 0.94 -7.58 -7.85
CA TYR A 102 2.35 -7.62 -8.26
C TYR A 102 2.81 -8.99 -8.80
N GLU A 103 2.08 -10.04 -8.46
CA GLU A 103 2.28 -11.39 -8.96
C GLU A 103 2.12 -11.45 -10.49
N VAL A 104 1.31 -10.55 -11.07
CA VAL A 104 1.11 -10.42 -12.52
C VAL A 104 2.10 -9.41 -13.10
N PRO A 105 2.95 -9.79 -14.08
CA PRO A 105 3.97 -8.91 -14.68
C PRO A 105 3.47 -7.55 -15.17
N GLU A 106 2.24 -7.49 -15.66
CA GLU A 106 1.63 -6.27 -16.19
C GLU A 106 1.11 -5.32 -15.11
N PHE A 107 0.98 -5.78 -13.86
CA PHE A 107 0.40 -5.05 -12.72
C PHE A 107 1.38 -4.91 -11.53
N ARG A 108 2.69 -4.99 -11.79
CA ARG A 108 3.74 -4.90 -10.74
C ARG A 108 4.56 -3.63 -10.75
N ASP A 109 4.41 -2.79 -11.77
CA ASP A 109 5.26 -1.60 -11.94
C ASP A 109 5.07 -0.61 -10.79
N GLY A 110 3.85 -0.47 -10.26
CA GLY A 110 3.53 0.36 -9.11
C GLY A 110 4.20 -0.13 -7.82
N THR A 111 4.05 -1.43 -7.52
CA THR A 111 4.73 -2.08 -6.39
C THR A 111 6.25 -1.97 -6.53
N ARG A 112 6.81 -2.20 -7.72
CA ARG A 112 8.25 -2.03 -7.98
C ARG A 112 8.70 -0.60 -7.74
N GLY A 113 7.98 0.38 -8.27
CA GLY A 113 8.33 1.80 -8.13
C GLY A 113 8.35 2.25 -6.67
N VAL A 114 7.37 1.81 -5.86
CA VAL A 114 7.34 2.09 -4.42
C VAL A 114 8.44 1.34 -3.69
N ALA A 115 8.67 0.05 -3.98
CA ALA A 115 9.76 -0.72 -3.39
C ALA A 115 11.13 -0.06 -3.64
N GLU A 116 11.36 0.43 -4.85
CA GLU A 116 12.56 1.18 -5.22
C GLU A 116 12.69 2.49 -4.44
N ALA A 117 11.59 3.22 -4.24
CA ALA A 117 11.60 4.45 -3.45
C ALA A 117 11.92 4.15 -1.98
N VAL A 118 11.34 3.09 -1.41
CA VAL A 118 11.65 2.61 -0.05
C VAL A 118 13.12 2.24 0.07
N ALA A 119 13.66 1.47 -0.88
CA ALA A 119 15.07 1.06 -0.93
C ALA A 119 16.07 2.20 -1.21
N ARG A 120 15.59 3.40 -1.53
CA ARG A 120 16.38 4.65 -1.68
C ARG A 120 16.14 5.63 -0.55
N CYS A 121 15.20 5.36 0.35
CA CYS A 121 14.90 6.24 1.47
C CYS A 121 16.11 6.32 2.42
N ALA A 122 16.53 7.55 2.76
CA ALA A 122 17.63 7.78 3.69
C ALA A 122 17.21 7.59 5.17
N GLY A 123 15.90 7.61 5.44
CA GLY A 123 15.35 7.35 6.76
C GLY A 123 15.37 5.86 7.14
N PHE A 124 14.98 5.57 8.38
CA PHE A 124 14.79 4.20 8.83
C PHE A 124 13.58 3.58 8.12
N THR A 125 13.77 2.44 7.48
CA THR A 125 12.70 1.72 6.75
C THR A 125 12.38 0.40 7.44
N LEU A 126 11.14 0.28 7.94
CA LEU A 126 10.57 -0.96 8.43
C LEU A 126 9.60 -1.49 7.39
N VAL A 127 9.85 -2.71 6.91
CA VAL A 127 8.94 -3.38 5.98
C VAL A 127 8.40 -4.62 6.64
N GLY A 128 7.08 -4.74 6.69
CA GLY A 128 6.37 -5.85 7.32
C GLY A 128 5.25 -6.38 6.44
N GLY A 129 4.77 -7.57 6.77
CA GLY A 129 3.78 -8.30 5.95
C GLY A 129 4.46 -9.16 4.88
N GLY A 130 3.95 -10.39 4.71
CA GLY A 130 4.57 -11.39 3.84
C GLY A 130 4.74 -10.90 2.40
N ASP A 131 3.72 -10.25 1.84
CA ASP A 131 3.73 -9.81 0.45
C ASP A 131 4.72 -8.67 0.18
N SER A 132 4.85 -7.70 1.10
CA SER A 132 5.83 -6.62 0.96
C SER A 132 7.27 -7.14 1.07
N VAL A 133 7.50 -8.10 1.97
CA VAL A 133 8.80 -8.77 2.10
C VAL A 133 9.11 -9.59 0.85
N ALA A 134 8.14 -10.35 0.33
CA ALA A 134 8.29 -11.12 -0.90
C ALA A 134 8.61 -10.21 -2.11
N ALA A 135 7.88 -9.12 -2.27
CA ALA A 135 8.14 -8.13 -3.32
C ALA A 135 9.57 -7.57 -3.27
N LEU A 136 10.11 -7.26 -2.09
CA LEU A 136 11.50 -6.80 -1.98
C LEU A 136 12.52 -7.87 -2.35
N HIS A 137 12.27 -9.14 -2.00
CA HIS A 137 13.15 -10.24 -2.37
C HIS A 137 13.15 -10.46 -3.89
N GLU A 138 11.98 -10.50 -4.53
CA GLU A 138 11.86 -10.67 -5.99
C GLU A 138 12.56 -9.54 -6.77
N LEU A 139 12.56 -8.34 -6.21
CA LEU A 139 13.21 -7.17 -6.80
C LEU A 139 14.70 -7.03 -6.44
N GLY A 140 15.25 -7.92 -5.60
CA GLY A 140 16.65 -7.85 -5.17
C GLY A 140 16.96 -6.63 -4.30
N MET A 141 15.99 -6.18 -3.51
CA MET A 141 16.07 -4.96 -2.70
C MET A 141 15.98 -5.21 -1.19
N ALA A 142 15.86 -6.47 -0.77
CA ALA A 142 15.76 -6.86 0.64
C ALA A 142 16.92 -6.30 1.50
N ASP A 143 18.15 -6.31 1.00
CA ASP A 143 19.32 -5.80 1.73
C ASP A 143 19.42 -4.27 1.77
N ARG A 144 18.47 -3.57 1.15
CA ARG A 144 18.47 -2.10 1.01
C ARG A 144 17.45 -1.42 1.93
N VAL A 145 16.80 -2.17 2.82
CA VAL A 145 15.91 -1.63 3.85
C VAL A 145 16.49 -1.84 5.23
N SER A 146 16.10 -1.02 6.21
CA SER A 146 16.69 -1.05 7.56
C SER A 146 16.23 -2.25 8.38
N HIS A 147 14.97 -2.65 8.23
CA HIS A 147 14.41 -3.78 8.95
C HIS A 147 13.33 -4.50 8.14
N LEU A 148 13.54 -5.81 7.91
CA LEU A 148 12.53 -6.72 7.37
C LEU A 148 11.90 -7.50 8.52
N SER A 149 10.63 -7.23 8.79
CA SER A 149 9.90 -7.93 9.84
C SER A 149 9.34 -9.24 9.33
N THR A 150 9.80 -10.35 9.91
CA THR A 150 9.28 -11.70 9.66
C THR A 150 8.16 -12.09 10.62
N GLY A 151 7.66 -11.15 11.43
CA GLY A 151 6.60 -11.39 12.42
C GLY A 151 5.20 -11.55 11.82
N GLY A 152 5.01 -11.21 10.54
CA GLY A 152 3.73 -11.33 9.86
C GLY A 152 2.62 -10.59 10.62
N GLY A 153 1.61 -11.34 11.07
CA GLY A 153 0.51 -10.83 11.88
C GLY A 153 0.97 -10.20 13.20
N ALA A 154 2.00 -10.74 13.87
CA ALA A 154 2.47 -10.19 15.14
C ALA A 154 2.99 -8.74 15.00
N THR A 155 3.63 -8.42 13.87
CA THR A 155 4.07 -7.05 13.56
C THR A 155 2.88 -6.11 13.42
N LEU A 156 1.79 -6.56 12.79
CA LEU A 156 0.57 -5.77 12.63
C LEU A 156 -0.14 -5.58 13.97
N GLU A 157 -0.31 -6.63 14.76
CA GLU A 157 -0.91 -6.52 16.09
C GLU A 157 -0.13 -5.55 16.98
N TYR A 158 1.20 -5.57 16.91
CA TYR A 158 2.04 -4.61 17.62
C TYR A 158 1.83 -3.16 17.12
N LEU A 159 1.76 -2.96 15.80
CA LEU A 159 1.50 -1.64 15.20
C LEU A 159 0.07 -1.13 15.46
N GLU A 160 -0.89 -2.02 15.67
CA GLU A 160 -2.23 -1.71 16.15
C GLU A 160 -2.24 -1.25 17.63
N GLY A 161 -1.11 -1.36 18.33
CA GLY A 161 -0.95 -1.01 19.74
C GLY A 161 -1.44 -2.11 20.70
N ARG A 162 -1.59 -3.34 20.22
CA ARG A 162 -1.98 -4.48 21.07
C ARG A 162 -0.79 -5.00 21.85
N GLU A 163 -1.04 -5.42 23.08
CA GLU A 163 -0.05 -6.14 23.87
C GLU A 163 0.13 -7.55 23.29
N LEU A 164 1.38 -7.91 23.01
CA LEU A 164 1.73 -9.25 22.55
C LEU A 164 2.06 -10.12 23.78
N PRO A 165 1.28 -11.17 24.10
CA PRO A 165 1.49 -11.94 25.33
C PRO A 165 2.90 -12.53 25.47
N GLY A 166 3.48 -12.98 24.35
CA GLY A 166 4.85 -13.52 24.33
C GLY A 166 5.94 -12.47 24.56
N VAL A 167 5.66 -11.17 24.36
CA VAL A 167 6.58 -10.08 24.69
C VAL A 167 6.34 -9.60 26.11
N ALA A 168 5.08 -9.48 26.53
CA ALA A 168 4.69 -9.01 27.86
C ALA A 168 5.36 -9.84 28.97
N VAL A 169 5.33 -11.17 28.85
CA VAL A 169 5.95 -12.07 29.83
C VAL A 169 7.47 -11.85 29.99
N LEU A 170 8.17 -11.44 28.93
CA LEU A 170 9.60 -11.16 28.99
C LEU A 170 9.92 -9.82 29.67
N MET A 171 8.97 -8.87 29.62
CA MET A 171 9.11 -7.57 30.27
C MET A 171 8.86 -7.65 31.78
N GLU A 172 8.09 -8.63 32.24
CA GLU A 172 7.82 -8.89 33.66
C GLU A 172 9.03 -9.49 34.39
N GLU A 173 9.92 -10.20 33.68
CA GLU A 173 11.09 -10.88 34.26
C GLU A 173 12.38 -10.03 34.27
N MET A 174 12.34 -8.77 33.82
CA MET A 174 13.50 -7.87 33.87
C MET A 174 13.53 -7.06 35.18
N PRO A 175 14.46 -7.34 36.13
CA PRO A 175 14.62 -6.57 37.37
C PRO A 175 15.17 -5.15 37.14
#